data_AF-A0A448IMY3-F1
#
_entry.id   AF-A0A448IMY3-F1
#
_cell.length_a   1.000
_cell.length_b   1.000
_cell.length_c   1.000
_cell.angle_alpha   90.00
_cell.angle_beta   90.00
_cell.angle_gamma   90.00
#
_symmetry.space_group_name_H-M   'P 1'
#
loop_
_entity.id
_entity.type
_entity.pdbx_description
1 polymer ?
#
loop_
_entity_poly.entity_id
_entity_poly.type
_entity_poly.pdbx_seq_one_letter_code
_entity_poly.pdbx_strand_id
1 'polypeptide(L)'
;MTADPAREHAEGITLALHDASPPDMVDAMSDDVVLELGWGRLIFGQTFADPERLADVLRQEGQGRRDICIYAREPHVLVSKAPAELFIDPSHTYRLRFAEDDETAPAPSGFHIRSLESREDADEMNRVYVRCGMVPAPTDVLWDNHREQPSVDYLVAVRDEDGAVLGTVTGVDHQALFSDPEGGSSLWTLAVDPAAPLPGVGGALTRHLADLYRERGRAYMDLSVAHDNTAAIALYEKLGFARVPVMAVKRKNAINEPLFTHPPETVDDLNPYARILADEAMRRGIWVEVLDAEAGEMRLSHGGRSVVTRESLSEYTSAVAMARCDDKRLTRRIVSEAGIAVPRGRLATFDQADHDFLAEVGDVVVKPTRGEQGKGITVGIDGPEELDAALARAREQHPEVLIEQRAEGDDLRLVVIDNKVVAAALRLPAEITGTGTHTIRELIETQSRRRAAATGGESRIPMDIVTETTVKEAGFTFDDVLDEGVRLRVRRTANLHQGGTIHDVTATVHPELKSVAVAAARAIGIPVTGVDLLVPDVTQPDYVFIEANERPGLANHEPQPTAKAFVDFLFPNQPGLPQAWTPDEVEPPAQG
;
A
#
# COMPACT_ATOMS: atom_id res chain seq x y z
N MET A 1 32.54 33.13 47.92
CA MET A 1 32.18 31.90 47.18
C MET A 1 32.15 32.27 45.72
N THR A 2 33.25 32.00 45.03
CA THR A 2 33.35 32.06 43.57
C THR A 2 32.45 30.96 43.02
N ALA A 3 31.43 31.32 42.24
CA ALA A 3 30.67 30.36 41.46
C ALA A 3 31.64 29.68 40.49
N ASP A 4 31.57 28.35 40.43
CA ASP A 4 32.32 27.55 39.48
C ASP A 4 31.72 27.77 38.07
N PRO A 5 32.44 28.38 37.12
CA PRO A 5 31.94 28.63 35.78
C PRO A 5 31.57 27.34 35.01
N ALA A 6 32.04 26.17 35.45
CA ALA A 6 31.66 24.88 34.86
C ALA A 6 30.17 24.52 35.04
N ARG A 7 29.47 25.11 36.02
CA ARG A 7 28.03 24.85 36.24
C ARG A 7 27.09 25.74 35.43
N GLU A 8 27.58 26.76 34.73
CA GLU A 8 26.71 27.66 33.96
C GLU A 8 26.16 27.03 32.66
N HIS A 9 26.72 25.91 32.17
CA HIS A 9 26.36 25.31 30.87
C HIS A 9 26.22 23.77 30.90
N ALA A 10 25.84 23.18 32.05
CA ALA A 10 25.85 21.72 32.24
C ALA A 10 25.00 20.89 31.24
N GLU A 11 24.05 21.51 30.55
CA GLU A 11 23.19 20.87 29.55
C GLU A 11 23.03 21.75 28.26
N GLY A 12 24.09 22.49 27.92
CA GLY A 12 24.12 23.46 26.81
C GLY A 12 24.15 22.87 25.38
N ILE A 13 24.21 21.54 25.24
CA ILE A 13 24.17 20.83 23.95
C ILE A 13 22.79 20.19 23.76
N THR A 14 22.26 19.51 24.78
CA THR A 14 21.00 18.78 24.62
C THR A 14 19.76 19.64 24.90
N LEU A 15 19.85 20.70 25.71
CA LEU A 15 18.67 21.49 26.12
C LEU A 15 18.65 22.94 25.61
N ALA A 16 19.78 23.47 25.13
CA ALA A 16 19.86 24.83 24.59
C ALA A 16 19.36 24.89 23.14
N LEU A 17 18.04 24.88 22.96
CA LEU A 17 17.39 24.87 21.63
C LEU A 17 17.67 26.11 20.76
N HIS A 18 18.10 27.23 21.35
CA HIS A 18 18.21 28.53 20.68
C HIS A 18 19.57 29.21 20.85
N ASP A 19 20.41 28.70 21.75
CA ASP A 19 21.74 29.25 22.01
C ASP A 19 22.78 28.35 21.34
N ALA A 20 23.84 28.96 20.82
CA ALA A 20 24.96 28.18 20.30
C ALA A 20 25.62 27.42 21.45
N SER A 21 25.74 26.10 21.31
CA SER A 21 26.50 25.29 22.25
C SER A 21 27.95 25.79 22.35
N PRO A 22 28.59 25.74 23.53
CA PRO A 22 29.98 26.16 23.69
C PRO A 22 30.89 25.40 22.70
N PRO A 23 31.70 26.10 21.88
CA PRO A 23 32.51 25.45 20.84
C PRO A 23 33.48 24.39 21.40
N ASP A 24 34.05 24.65 22.57
CA ASP A 24 34.97 23.75 23.27
C ASP A 24 34.31 22.45 23.74
N MET A 25 33.02 22.48 24.07
CA MET A 25 32.23 21.29 24.39
C MET A 25 31.90 20.49 23.12
N VAL A 26 31.55 21.18 22.03
CA VAL A 26 31.26 20.53 20.74
C VAL A 26 32.51 19.90 20.13
N ASP A 27 33.65 20.59 20.15
CA ASP A 27 34.93 20.12 19.60
C ASP A 27 35.50 18.88 20.34
N ALA A 28 35.00 18.60 21.55
CA ALA A 28 35.39 17.42 22.31
C ALA A 28 34.68 16.13 21.84
N MET A 29 33.57 16.27 21.10
CA MET A 29 32.76 15.14 20.66
C MET A 29 33.28 14.51 19.37
N SER A 30 33.00 13.23 19.18
CA SER A 30 33.14 12.61 17.85
C SER A 30 32.11 13.21 16.87
N ASP A 31 32.52 13.39 15.61
CA ASP A 31 31.64 13.91 14.55
C ASP A 31 30.74 12.82 13.93
N ASP A 32 29.56 13.23 13.46
CA ASP A 32 28.64 12.46 12.61
C ASP A 32 28.30 11.05 13.14
N VAL A 33 27.98 10.96 14.42
CA VAL A 33 27.87 9.69 15.13
C VAL A 33 26.56 8.98 14.80
N VAL A 34 26.72 7.76 14.27
CA VAL A 34 25.63 6.84 13.92
C VAL A 34 25.92 5.49 14.58
N LEU A 35 24.97 4.98 15.36
CA LEU A 35 25.07 3.70 16.04
C LEU A 35 24.11 2.69 15.43
N GLU A 36 24.66 1.61 14.90
CA GLU A 36 23.93 0.46 14.36
C GLU A 36 23.39 -0.43 15.48
N LEU A 37 22.08 -0.69 15.51
CA LEU A 37 21.43 -1.56 16.52
C LEU A 37 20.70 -2.76 15.91
N GLY A 38 20.85 -2.99 14.60
CA GLY A 38 20.25 -4.10 13.86
C GLY A 38 18.84 -3.81 13.36
N TRP A 39 17.94 -3.36 14.24
CA TRP A 39 16.57 -2.93 13.86
C TRP A 39 16.56 -1.57 13.12
N GLY A 40 17.68 -0.85 13.16
CA GLY A 40 17.83 0.51 12.66
C GLY A 40 19.05 1.17 13.27
N ARG A 41 19.17 2.47 13.08
CA ARG A 41 20.30 3.27 13.56
C ARG A 41 19.84 4.36 14.53
N LEU A 42 20.59 4.57 15.60
CA LEU A 42 20.49 5.79 16.39
C LEU A 42 21.45 6.82 15.81
N ILE A 43 20.92 8.00 15.48
CA ILE A 43 21.68 9.10 14.90
C ILE A 43 21.70 10.24 15.91
N PHE A 44 22.89 10.61 16.38
CA PHE A 44 23.06 11.63 17.42
C PHE A 44 23.24 12.99 16.75
N GLY A 45 22.14 13.68 16.49
CA GLY A 45 22.09 14.87 15.64
C GLY A 45 22.95 16.04 16.12
N GLN A 46 23.27 16.11 17.41
CA GLN A 46 24.14 17.14 17.98
C GLN A 46 25.60 17.03 17.53
N THR A 47 26.01 15.83 17.07
CA THR A 47 27.35 15.52 16.53
C THR A 47 27.51 15.91 15.06
N PHE A 48 26.44 16.36 14.41
CA PHE A 48 26.46 16.80 13.01
C PHE A 48 26.55 18.32 12.95
N ALA A 49 27.62 18.83 12.34
CA ALA A 49 27.78 20.27 12.11
C ALA A 49 26.83 20.80 11.02
N ASP A 50 26.50 19.97 10.03
CA ASP A 50 25.67 20.33 8.87
C ASP A 50 24.32 19.57 8.87
N PRO A 51 23.17 20.28 8.97
CA PRO A 51 21.86 19.64 8.89
C PRO A 51 21.56 18.99 7.54
N GLU A 52 22.22 19.37 6.44
CA GLU A 52 22.04 18.70 5.14
C GLU A 52 22.66 17.31 5.15
N ARG A 53 23.88 17.18 5.68
CA ARG A 53 24.51 15.88 5.89
C ARG A 53 23.70 14.97 6.81
N LEU A 54 23.14 15.52 7.89
CA LEU A 54 22.26 14.76 8.80
C LEU A 54 21.00 14.26 8.08
N ALA A 55 20.38 15.09 7.23
CA ALA A 55 19.25 14.68 6.40
C ALA A 55 19.63 13.56 5.42
N ASP A 56 20.82 13.65 4.80
CA ASP A 56 21.31 12.61 3.88
C ASP A 56 21.57 11.28 4.59
N VAL A 57 22.07 11.30 5.84
CA VAL A 57 22.20 10.08 6.64
C VAL A 57 20.84 9.45 6.92
N LEU A 58 19.83 10.24 7.32
CA LEU A 58 18.47 9.74 7.52
C LEU A 58 17.84 9.17 6.24
N ARG A 59 18.16 9.73 5.07
CA ARG A 59 17.68 9.20 3.77
C ARG A 59 18.25 7.82 3.42
N GLN A 60 19.40 7.46 3.99
CA GLN A 60 20.01 6.14 3.79
C GLN A 60 19.33 5.02 4.58
N GLU A 61 18.27 5.31 5.34
CA GLU A 61 17.46 4.30 6.01
C GLU A 61 16.97 3.25 4.99
N GLY A 62 17.41 2.00 5.17
CA GLY A 62 17.05 0.87 4.32
C GLY A 62 15.64 0.32 4.60
N GLN A 63 15.14 -0.51 3.71
CA GLN A 63 13.84 -1.18 3.88
C GLN A 63 13.80 -2.03 5.16
N GLY A 64 12.66 -2.00 5.86
CA GLY A 64 12.49 -2.72 7.13
C GLY A 64 13.31 -2.22 8.31
N ARG A 65 14.04 -1.12 8.16
CA ARG A 65 14.84 -0.51 9.21
C ARG A 65 14.15 0.72 9.75
N ARG A 66 14.41 1.05 11.02
CA ARG A 66 13.81 2.20 11.68
C ARG A 66 14.87 3.07 12.35
N ASP A 67 15.31 4.10 11.66
CA ASP A 67 16.27 5.03 12.20
C ASP A 67 15.60 6.06 13.12
N ILE A 68 16.33 6.48 14.15
CA ILE A 68 15.89 7.52 15.08
C ILE A 68 17.00 8.53 15.21
N CYS A 69 16.77 9.76 14.73
CA CYS A 69 17.62 10.89 15.05
C CYS A 69 17.14 11.53 16.36
N ILE A 70 18.03 11.66 17.34
CA ILE A 70 17.77 12.36 18.60
C ILE A 70 18.77 13.51 18.78
N TYR A 71 18.42 14.52 19.57
CA TYR A 71 19.25 15.71 19.85
C TYR A 71 19.68 16.50 18.60
N ALA A 72 18.92 16.45 17.50
CA ALA A 72 19.12 17.40 16.42
C ALA A 72 18.97 18.82 16.99
N ARG A 73 19.98 19.69 16.76
CA ARG A 73 20.02 21.05 17.32
C ARG A 73 18.75 21.84 17.00
N GLU A 74 18.38 21.83 15.72
CA GLU A 74 17.19 22.48 15.21
C GLU A 74 16.36 21.48 14.40
N PRO A 75 15.52 20.65 15.06
CA PRO A 75 14.83 19.55 14.39
C PRO A 75 13.84 20.05 13.33
N HIS A 76 13.27 21.24 13.53
CA HIS A 76 12.40 21.90 12.55
C HIS A 76 13.18 22.36 11.30
N VAL A 77 14.43 22.81 11.44
CA VAL A 77 15.33 23.13 10.32
C VAL A 77 15.74 21.86 9.60
N LEU A 78 16.09 20.79 10.33
CA LEU A 78 16.41 19.49 9.74
C LEU A 78 15.25 18.96 8.88
N VAL A 79 14.02 18.97 9.41
CA VAL A 79 12.84 18.52 8.65
C VAL A 79 12.62 19.38 7.40
N SER A 80 12.92 20.69 7.46
CA SER A 80 12.81 21.58 6.30
C SER A 80 13.76 21.23 5.14
N LYS A 81 14.85 20.49 5.40
CA LYS A 81 15.78 20.00 4.37
C LYS A 81 15.20 18.85 3.54
N ALA A 82 14.21 18.13 4.08
CA ALA A 82 13.60 16.97 3.45
C ALA A 82 12.13 16.78 3.89
N PRO A 83 11.23 17.75 3.69
CA PRO A 83 9.90 17.77 4.32
C PRO A 83 8.96 16.66 3.79
N ALA A 84 9.22 16.15 2.59
CA ALA A 84 8.50 15.01 2.03
C ALA A 84 8.94 13.66 2.65
N GLU A 85 10.12 13.61 3.27
CA GLU A 85 10.75 12.37 3.74
C GLU A 85 10.93 12.33 5.26
N LEU A 86 11.00 13.47 5.94
CA LEU A 86 11.23 13.56 7.38
C LEU A 86 10.02 14.15 8.11
N PHE A 87 9.88 13.79 9.38
CA PHE A 87 8.90 14.38 10.28
C PHE A 87 9.44 14.43 11.71
N ILE A 88 8.89 15.33 12.53
CA ILE A 88 9.13 15.33 13.97
C ILE A 88 8.28 14.22 14.57
N ASP A 89 8.94 13.26 15.21
CA ASP A 89 8.30 12.12 15.86
C ASP A 89 7.39 12.64 17.00
N PRO A 90 6.11 12.23 17.08
CA PRO A 90 5.18 12.68 18.10
C PRO A 90 5.45 11.98 19.45
N SER A 91 6.70 11.97 19.88
CA SER A 91 7.14 11.42 21.16
C SER A 91 7.55 12.52 22.13
N HIS A 92 7.51 12.19 23.41
CA HIS A 92 8.07 13.00 24.47
C HIS A 92 9.42 12.43 24.88
N THR A 93 10.41 13.31 25.07
CA THR A 93 11.68 12.93 25.67
C THR A 93 11.64 13.21 27.16
N TYR A 94 12.07 12.23 27.94
CA TYR A 94 12.12 12.28 29.41
C TYR A 94 13.56 12.06 29.87
N ARG A 95 14.00 12.84 30.85
CA ARG A 95 15.34 12.80 31.45
C ARG A 95 15.26 12.43 32.93
N LEU A 96 16.02 11.43 33.34
CA LEU A 96 16.34 11.16 34.73
C LEU A 96 17.72 11.74 35.02
N ARG A 97 17.81 12.74 35.88
CA ARG A 97 19.09 13.28 36.35
C ARG A 97 19.56 12.49 37.55
N PHE A 98 20.81 12.06 37.54
CA PHE A 98 21.36 11.30 38.66
C PHE A 98 21.80 12.25 39.78
N ALA A 99 21.28 12.01 40.99
CA ALA A 99 21.72 12.68 42.21
C ALA A 99 22.70 11.79 42.99
N GLU A 100 23.53 12.41 43.84
CA GLU A 100 24.49 11.69 44.70
C GLU A 100 23.80 10.81 45.77
N ASP A 101 22.55 11.12 46.15
CA ASP A 101 21.81 10.50 47.26
C ASP A 101 20.54 9.72 46.81
N ASP A 102 20.56 9.06 45.64
CA ASP A 102 19.45 8.18 45.24
C ASP A 102 19.51 6.84 46.01
N GLU A 103 18.43 6.52 46.74
CA GLU A 103 18.29 5.21 47.40
C GLU A 103 18.24 4.07 46.38
N THR A 104 19.05 3.03 46.60
CA THR A 104 19.05 1.82 45.77
C THR A 104 17.69 1.12 45.88
N ALA A 105 17.04 0.85 44.76
CA ALA A 105 15.72 0.23 44.76
C ALA A 105 15.78 -1.23 45.27
N PRO A 106 14.68 -1.75 45.85
CA PRO A 106 14.61 -3.14 46.27
C PRO A 106 14.80 -4.09 45.08
N ALA A 107 15.49 -5.21 45.31
CA ALA A 107 15.63 -6.25 44.30
C ALA A 107 14.25 -6.75 43.83
N PRO A 108 14.07 -7.01 42.52
CA PRO A 108 12.86 -7.63 42.00
C PRO A 108 12.64 -9.02 42.63
N SER A 109 11.39 -9.43 42.73
CA SER A 109 11.00 -10.75 43.26
C SER A 109 10.51 -11.64 42.13
N GLY A 110 11.10 -12.83 41.99
CA GLY A 110 10.72 -13.84 40.98
C GLY A 110 11.44 -13.72 39.63
N PHE A 111 12.29 -12.70 39.46
CA PHE A 111 13.18 -12.55 38.32
C PHE A 111 14.40 -11.73 38.72
N HIS A 112 15.49 -11.87 37.97
CA HIS A 112 16.69 -11.04 38.09
C HIS A 112 17.01 -10.36 36.75
N ILE A 113 17.87 -9.35 36.78
CA ILE A 113 18.33 -8.64 35.59
C ILE A 113 19.82 -8.91 35.41
N ARG A 114 20.22 -9.19 34.16
CA ARG A 114 21.62 -9.40 33.78
C ARG A 114 21.86 -8.93 32.35
N SER A 115 23.13 -8.79 31.99
CA SER A 115 23.53 -8.62 30.60
C SER A 115 23.29 -9.89 29.79
N LEU A 116 23.35 -9.75 28.45
CA LEU A 116 23.39 -10.89 27.54
C LEU A 116 24.55 -11.83 27.87
N GLU A 117 24.31 -13.14 27.83
CA GLU A 117 25.32 -14.17 28.07
C GLU A 117 25.54 -15.07 26.85
N SER A 118 24.58 -15.09 25.92
CA SER A 118 24.63 -15.94 24.73
C SER A 118 23.89 -15.33 23.53
N ARG A 119 24.10 -15.92 22.35
CA ARG A 119 23.28 -15.64 21.14
C ARG A 119 21.82 -16.02 21.36
N GLU A 120 21.54 -17.05 22.15
CA GLU A 120 20.18 -17.48 22.49
C GLU A 120 19.43 -16.40 23.27
N ASP A 121 20.11 -15.66 24.16
CA ASP A 121 19.49 -14.51 24.82
C ASP A 121 19.12 -13.40 23.83
N ALA A 122 19.94 -13.17 22.79
CA ALA A 122 19.63 -12.20 21.73
C ALA A 122 18.44 -12.65 20.85
N ASP A 123 18.32 -13.95 20.59
CA ASP A 123 17.12 -14.53 19.96
C ASP A 123 15.86 -14.32 20.83
N GLU A 124 15.99 -14.56 22.14
CA GLU A 124 14.91 -14.34 23.10
C GLU A 124 14.53 -12.85 23.23
N MET A 125 15.49 -11.93 23.12
CA MET A 125 15.20 -10.50 23.02
C MET A 125 14.35 -10.19 21.78
N ASN A 126 14.71 -10.73 20.62
CA ASN A 126 13.92 -10.58 19.40
C ASN A 126 12.52 -11.18 19.52
N ARG A 127 12.39 -12.32 20.20
CA ARG A 127 11.07 -12.90 20.53
C ARG A 127 10.21 -11.88 21.29
N VAL A 128 10.78 -11.20 22.29
CA VAL A 128 10.08 -10.14 23.03
C VAL A 128 9.74 -8.96 22.12
N TYR A 129 10.66 -8.49 21.27
CA TYR A 129 10.41 -7.41 20.31
C TYR A 129 9.22 -7.70 19.40
N VAL A 130 9.19 -8.87 18.76
CA VAL A 130 8.12 -9.27 17.86
C VAL A 130 6.78 -9.33 18.60
N ARG A 131 6.75 -9.87 19.83
CA ARG A 131 5.51 -9.90 20.64
C ARG A 131 5.02 -8.53 21.06
N CYS A 132 5.91 -7.54 21.15
CA CYS A 132 5.58 -6.14 21.40
C CYS A 132 5.29 -5.35 20.11
N GLY A 133 5.27 -5.98 18.93
CA GLY A 133 5.08 -5.30 17.65
C GLY A 133 6.25 -4.40 17.25
N MET A 134 7.45 -4.65 17.80
CA MET A 134 8.67 -3.91 17.49
C MET A 134 9.42 -4.57 16.33
N VAL A 135 10.25 -3.77 15.64
CA VAL A 135 11.13 -4.25 14.58
C VAL A 135 12.23 -5.12 15.20
N PRO A 136 12.38 -6.40 14.81
CA PRO A 136 13.45 -7.25 15.30
C PRO A 136 14.80 -6.84 14.68
N ALA A 137 15.89 -7.26 15.31
CA ALA A 137 17.26 -7.06 14.84
C ALA A 137 17.90 -8.40 14.47
N PRO A 138 18.85 -8.46 13.51
CA PRO A 138 19.63 -9.69 13.33
C PRO A 138 20.36 -10.07 14.62
N THR A 139 20.21 -11.32 15.06
CA THR A 139 20.77 -11.83 16.32
C THR A 139 22.28 -11.64 16.40
N ASP A 140 22.97 -11.83 15.28
CA ASP A 140 24.42 -11.62 15.18
C ASP A 140 24.81 -10.17 15.46
N VAL A 141 24.03 -9.19 14.98
CA VAL A 141 24.29 -7.76 15.22
C VAL A 141 24.10 -7.42 16.69
N LEU A 142 23.04 -7.93 17.34
CA LEU A 142 22.83 -7.71 18.78
C LEU A 142 23.98 -8.30 19.61
N TRP A 143 24.38 -9.53 19.29
CA TRP A 143 25.44 -10.24 19.99
C TRP A 143 26.83 -9.61 19.78
N ASP A 144 27.14 -9.20 18.57
CA ASP A 144 28.41 -8.57 18.25
C ASP A 144 28.48 -7.16 18.86
N ASN A 145 27.38 -6.38 18.83
CA ASN A 145 27.29 -5.13 19.58
C ASN A 145 27.55 -5.33 21.07
N HIS A 146 26.91 -6.32 21.70
CA HIS A 146 27.14 -6.62 23.12
C HIS A 146 28.61 -6.88 23.46
N ARG A 147 29.34 -7.55 22.56
CA ARG A 147 30.74 -7.95 22.78
C ARG A 147 31.75 -6.87 22.41
N GLU A 148 31.45 -6.10 21.38
CA GLU A 148 32.42 -5.25 20.69
C GLU A 148 32.14 -3.75 20.83
N GLN A 149 30.92 -3.35 21.22
CA GLN A 149 30.52 -1.96 21.41
C GLN A 149 30.39 -1.62 22.90
N PRO A 150 31.45 -1.09 23.56
CA PRO A 150 31.42 -0.80 25.00
C PRO A 150 30.44 0.31 25.39
N SER A 151 29.95 1.07 24.41
CA SER A 151 28.92 2.09 24.61
C SER A 151 27.50 1.54 24.62
N VAL A 152 27.28 0.24 24.35
CA VAL A 152 25.93 -0.36 24.26
C VAL A 152 25.75 -1.42 25.33
N ASP A 153 24.70 -1.28 26.13
CA ASP A 153 24.38 -2.21 27.20
C ASP A 153 23.03 -2.89 26.91
N TYR A 154 23.05 -4.18 26.61
CA TYR A 154 21.83 -4.99 26.50
C TYR A 154 21.57 -5.72 27.81
N LEU A 155 20.41 -5.49 28.40
CA LEU A 155 19.97 -6.12 29.63
C LEU A 155 18.69 -6.91 29.39
N VAL A 156 18.61 -8.08 30.01
CA VAL A 156 17.43 -8.96 30.01
C VAL A 156 16.93 -9.21 31.42
N ALA A 157 15.62 -9.26 31.58
CA ALA A 157 14.97 -9.72 32.80
C ALA A 157 14.65 -11.21 32.65
N VAL A 158 15.20 -12.03 33.54
CA VAL A 158 15.16 -13.48 33.46
C VAL A 158 14.40 -14.04 34.65
N ARG A 159 13.36 -14.83 34.41
CA ARG A 159 12.56 -15.47 35.46
C ARG A 159 13.39 -16.49 36.23
N ASP A 160 13.33 -16.44 37.55
CA ASP A 160 14.17 -17.29 38.42
C ASP A 160 13.80 -18.79 38.34
N GLU A 161 12.53 -19.09 38.04
CA GLU A 161 12.01 -20.46 38.05
C GLU A 161 12.51 -21.32 36.88
N ASP A 162 12.54 -20.75 35.67
CA ASP A 162 12.79 -21.51 34.44
C ASP A 162 13.71 -20.80 33.43
N GLY A 163 14.27 -19.65 33.77
CA GLY A 163 15.21 -18.93 32.92
C GLY A 163 14.56 -18.20 31.73
N ALA A 164 13.23 -18.13 31.65
CA ALA A 164 12.57 -17.43 30.55
C ALA A 164 12.85 -15.92 30.56
N VAL A 165 13.14 -15.35 29.39
CA VAL A 165 13.30 -13.90 29.21
C VAL A 165 11.92 -13.23 29.23
N LEU A 166 11.72 -12.37 30.22
CA LEU A 166 10.47 -11.64 30.46
C LEU A 166 10.47 -10.25 29.82
N GLY A 167 11.64 -9.68 29.57
CA GLY A 167 11.78 -8.34 29.02
C GLY A 167 13.23 -7.97 28.75
N THR A 168 13.41 -6.87 28.03
CA THR A 168 14.71 -6.39 27.54
C THR A 168 14.77 -4.87 27.67
N VAL A 169 15.97 -4.32 27.83
CA VAL A 169 16.25 -2.91 27.61
C VAL A 169 17.64 -2.73 26.99
N THR A 170 17.78 -1.74 26.11
CA THR A 170 19.08 -1.32 25.54
C THR A 170 19.45 0.03 26.13
N GLY A 171 20.66 0.15 26.66
CA GLY A 171 21.25 1.43 27.03
C GLY A 171 22.34 1.86 26.07
N VAL A 172 22.55 3.18 25.97
CA VAL A 172 23.69 3.76 25.27
C VAL A 172 24.40 4.76 26.17
N ASP A 173 25.70 4.55 26.41
CA ASP A 173 26.61 5.46 27.11
C ASP A 173 27.18 6.50 26.14
N HIS A 174 26.75 7.76 26.26
CA HIS A 174 27.12 8.83 25.33
C HIS A 174 28.58 9.25 25.49
N GLN A 175 29.12 9.18 26.70
CA GLN A 175 30.53 9.45 26.96
C GLN A 175 31.41 8.42 26.24
N ALA A 176 31.06 7.13 26.37
CA ALA A 176 31.82 6.06 25.72
C ALA A 176 31.68 6.08 24.19
N LEU A 177 30.51 6.47 23.67
CA LEU A 177 30.23 6.48 22.23
C LEU A 177 30.89 7.66 21.51
N PHE A 178 30.78 8.87 22.06
CA PHE A 178 31.18 10.09 21.35
C PHE A 178 31.79 11.16 22.24
N SER A 179 32.30 10.79 23.43
CA SER A 179 32.93 11.73 24.35
C SER A 179 32.02 12.88 24.79
N ASP A 180 30.74 12.58 25.03
CA ASP A 180 29.76 13.58 25.47
C ASP A 180 30.23 14.41 26.68
N PRO A 181 30.43 15.72 26.53
CA PRO A 181 30.88 16.58 27.63
C PRO A 181 29.80 16.80 28.70
N GLU A 182 28.53 16.52 28.40
CA GLU A 182 27.45 16.53 29.41
C GLU A 182 27.41 15.24 30.24
N GLY A 183 28.16 14.21 29.84
CA GLY A 183 28.20 12.92 30.51
C GLY A 183 26.85 12.17 30.48
N GLY A 184 26.08 12.31 29.41
CA GLY A 184 24.75 11.73 29.24
C GLY A 184 24.75 10.22 28.97
N SER A 185 23.54 9.66 29.03
CA SER A 185 23.22 8.33 28.53
C SER A 185 21.76 8.27 28.07
N SER A 186 21.36 7.17 27.44
CA SER A 186 19.99 6.99 26.98
C SER A 186 19.50 5.55 27.03
N LEU A 187 18.19 5.38 27.20
CA LEU A 187 17.46 4.13 27.23
C LEU A 187 16.63 3.96 25.96
N TRP A 188 16.75 2.79 25.34
CA TRP A 188 16.09 2.38 24.11
C TRP A 188 15.52 0.97 24.24
N THR A 189 14.56 0.66 23.36
CA THR A 189 13.97 -0.68 23.23
C THR A 189 13.56 -1.36 24.54
N LEU A 190 12.96 -0.61 25.47
CA LEU A 190 12.35 -1.20 26.66
C LEU A 190 11.11 -1.99 26.23
N ALA A 191 11.18 -3.31 26.36
CA ALA A 191 10.12 -4.23 25.97
C ALA A 191 9.89 -5.26 27.06
N VAL A 192 8.63 -5.58 27.33
CA VAL A 192 8.23 -6.62 28.30
C VAL A 192 7.25 -7.52 27.59
N ASP A 193 7.47 -8.83 27.66
CA ASP A 193 6.58 -9.82 27.05
C ASP A 193 5.15 -9.59 27.58
N PRO A 194 4.15 -9.35 26.71
CA PRO A 194 2.76 -9.16 27.15
C PRO A 194 2.18 -10.34 27.93
N ALA A 195 2.77 -11.54 27.80
CA ALA A 195 2.40 -12.73 28.56
C ALA A 195 3.23 -12.93 29.84
N ALA A 196 4.14 -12.01 30.19
CA ALA A 196 4.92 -12.10 31.41
C ALA A 196 3.99 -12.05 32.65
N PRO A 197 4.02 -13.05 33.54
CA PRO A 197 3.11 -13.12 34.68
C PRO A 197 3.52 -12.21 35.85
N LEU A 198 4.74 -11.67 35.82
CA LEU A 198 5.33 -10.87 36.90
C LEU A 198 5.19 -9.37 36.61
N PRO A 199 4.60 -8.58 37.52
CA PRO A 199 4.49 -7.14 37.34
C PRO A 199 5.84 -6.45 37.59
N GLY A 200 6.00 -5.24 37.04
CA GLY A 200 7.12 -4.36 37.38
C GLY A 200 8.43 -4.64 36.65
N VAL A 201 8.47 -5.60 35.71
CA VAL A 201 9.65 -5.93 34.90
C VAL A 201 10.25 -4.70 34.21
N GLY A 202 9.42 -3.92 33.50
CA GLY A 202 9.91 -2.72 32.79
C GLY A 202 10.49 -1.65 33.73
N GLY A 203 9.88 -1.47 34.91
CA GLY A 203 10.42 -0.57 35.92
C GLY A 203 11.72 -1.06 36.55
N ALA A 204 11.87 -2.36 36.75
CA ALA A 204 13.10 -2.96 37.25
C ALA A 204 14.24 -2.83 36.22
N LEU A 205 13.98 -3.13 34.95
CA LEU A 205 14.94 -2.94 33.84
C LEU A 205 15.42 -1.49 33.75
N THR A 206 14.48 -0.54 33.81
CA THR A 206 14.79 0.90 33.76
C THR A 206 15.68 1.34 34.93
N ARG A 207 15.36 0.90 36.16
CA ARG A 207 16.17 1.23 37.35
C ARG A 207 17.56 0.60 37.30
N HIS A 208 17.65 -0.67 36.92
CA HIS A 208 18.94 -1.35 36.83
C HIS A 208 19.87 -0.69 35.80
N LEU A 209 19.32 -0.24 34.67
CA LEU A 209 20.07 0.53 33.68
C LEU A 209 20.50 1.92 34.20
N ALA A 210 19.61 2.60 34.94
CA ALA A 210 19.93 3.85 35.61
C ALA A 210 21.06 3.68 36.64
N ASP A 211 21.01 2.61 37.44
CA ASP A 211 22.03 2.26 38.43
C ASP A 211 23.38 2.01 37.75
N LEU A 212 23.40 1.25 36.65
CA LEU A 212 24.59 1.00 35.84
C LEU A 212 25.25 2.31 35.36
N TYR A 213 24.46 3.26 34.84
CA TYR A 213 25.01 4.53 34.36
C TYR A 213 25.40 5.49 35.48
N ARG A 214 24.71 5.44 36.62
CA ARG A 214 25.12 6.16 37.83
C ARG A 214 26.47 5.66 38.33
N GLU A 215 26.67 4.35 38.39
CA GLU A 215 27.95 3.73 38.78
C GLU A 215 29.10 4.09 37.81
N ARG A 216 28.79 4.27 36.52
CA ARG A 216 29.74 4.76 35.50
C ARG A 216 29.98 6.28 35.57
N GLY A 217 29.35 6.99 36.49
CA GLY A 217 29.53 8.42 36.69
C GLY A 217 28.88 9.29 35.61
N ARG A 218 27.83 8.80 34.95
CA ARG A 218 27.03 9.61 34.03
C ARG A 218 26.18 10.63 34.81
N ALA A 219 25.75 11.69 34.15
CA ALA A 219 24.99 12.78 34.76
C ALA A 219 23.46 12.58 34.66
N TYR A 220 22.99 11.97 33.57
CA TYR A 220 21.57 11.71 33.34
C TYR A 220 21.35 10.53 32.38
N MET A 221 20.12 10.04 32.32
CA MET A 221 19.65 9.09 31.31
C MET A 221 18.35 9.59 30.66
N ASP A 222 18.35 9.66 29.33
CA ASP A 222 17.18 10.06 28.54
C ASP A 222 16.43 8.86 27.93
N LEU A 223 15.17 9.07 27.60
CA LEU A 223 14.38 8.15 26.78
C LEU A 223 13.35 8.91 25.95
N SER A 224 12.88 8.28 24.87
CA SER A 224 11.77 8.78 24.06
C SER A 224 10.57 7.82 24.15
N VAL A 225 9.37 8.37 24.32
CA VAL A 225 8.11 7.62 24.43
C VAL A 225 7.00 8.29 23.63
N ALA A 226 6.20 7.52 22.88
CA ALA A 226 5.05 8.05 22.14
C ALA A 226 4.09 8.82 23.06
N HIS A 227 3.56 9.95 22.59
CA HIS A 227 2.75 10.87 23.40
C HIS A 227 1.45 10.25 23.94
N ASP A 228 0.98 9.17 23.31
CA ASP A 228 -0.25 8.45 23.61
C ASP A 228 -0.01 7.19 24.47
N ASN A 229 1.26 6.83 24.76
CA ASN A 229 1.59 5.70 25.63
C ASN A 229 1.50 6.09 27.12
N THR A 230 0.27 6.29 27.58
CA THR A 230 -0.05 6.71 28.95
C THR A 230 0.53 5.81 30.04
N ALA A 231 0.59 4.49 29.82
CA ALA A 231 1.13 3.52 30.77
C ALA A 231 2.65 3.67 30.96
N ALA A 232 3.40 3.83 29.87
CA ALA A 232 4.85 4.05 29.94
C ALA A 232 5.18 5.43 30.52
N ILE A 233 4.44 6.48 30.12
CA ILE A 233 4.61 7.83 30.68
C ILE A 233 4.44 7.82 32.20
N ALA A 234 3.37 7.18 32.72
CA ALA A 234 3.13 7.08 34.16
C ALA A 234 4.24 6.30 34.90
N LEU A 235 4.83 5.29 34.26
CA LEU A 235 5.98 4.57 34.80
C LEU A 235 7.19 5.51 34.93
N TYR A 236 7.56 6.23 33.87
CA TYR A 236 8.74 7.09 33.87
C TYR A 236 8.61 8.26 34.86
N GLU A 237 7.45 8.89 34.94
CA GLU A 237 7.19 9.96 35.92
C GLU A 237 7.31 9.44 37.36
N LYS A 238 6.81 8.23 37.64
CA LYS A 238 6.97 7.56 38.94
C LYS A 238 8.43 7.23 39.27
N LEU A 239 9.25 6.98 38.25
CA LEU A 239 10.69 6.72 38.38
C LEU A 239 11.52 8.01 38.51
N GLY A 240 10.89 9.19 38.52
CA GLY A 240 11.57 10.47 38.69
C GLY A 240 12.07 11.10 37.39
N PHE A 241 11.69 10.57 36.23
CA PHE A 241 11.99 11.23 34.96
C PHE A 241 11.15 12.50 34.81
N ALA A 242 11.77 13.55 34.28
CA ALA A 242 11.11 14.79 33.94
C ALA A 242 11.19 15.03 32.43
N ARG A 243 10.11 15.58 31.86
CA ARG A 243 10.07 15.90 30.43
C ARG A 243 11.09 16.98 30.08
N VAL A 244 11.82 16.79 28.98
CA VAL A 244 12.77 17.74 28.40
C VAL A 244 12.36 18.10 26.97
N PRO A 245 12.71 19.30 26.46
CA PRO A 245 12.27 19.76 25.14
C PRO A 245 13.15 19.20 24.00
N VAL A 246 13.55 17.94 24.09
CA VAL A 246 14.26 17.22 23.03
C VAL A 246 13.24 16.51 22.16
N MET A 247 13.39 16.64 20.84
CA MET A 247 12.53 15.99 19.86
C MET A 247 13.33 14.98 19.04
N ALA A 248 12.71 13.84 18.73
CA ALA A 248 13.25 12.91 17.76
C ALA A 248 12.76 13.29 16.35
N VAL A 249 13.61 13.05 15.36
CA VAL A 249 13.28 13.17 13.93
C VAL A 249 13.42 11.79 13.31
N LYS A 250 12.42 11.38 12.53
CA LYS A 250 12.39 10.09 11.85
C LYS A 250 12.07 10.28 10.39
N ARG A 251 12.38 9.25 9.60
CA ARG A 251 11.96 9.17 8.21
C ARG A 251 10.52 8.66 8.11
N LYS A 252 9.76 9.26 7.21
CA LYS A 252 8.47 8.77 6.75
C LYS A 252 8.71 7.46 5.99
N ASN A 253 8.26 6.36 6.56
CA ASN A 253 8.33 5.02 6.01
C ASN A 253 7.08 4.23 6.43
N ALA A 254 6.91 3.00 5.94
CA ALA A 254 5.73 2.19 6.29
C ALA A 254 5.65 1.83 7.79
N ILE A 255 6.79 1.69 8.47
CA ILE A 255 6.85 1.39 9.91
C ILE A 255 6.33 2.58 10.74
N ASN A 256 6.65 3.80 10.31
CA ASN A 256 6.28 5.05 10.97
C ASN A 256 4.97 5.64 10.42
N GLU A 257 4.35 5.04 9.40
CA GLU A 257 3.16 5.54 8.73
C GLU A 257 2.07 6.00 9.72
N PRO A 258 1.68 5.21 10.73
CA PRO A 258 0.65 5.62 11.69
C PRO A 258 0.98 6.88 12.52
N LEU A 259 2.24 7.31 12.53
CA LEU A 259 2.70 8.48 13.30
C LEU A 259 2.57 9.79 12.52
N PHE A 260 2.38 9.73 11.20
CA PHE A 260 2.25 10.92 10.34
C PHE A 260 1.10 10.85 9.33
N THR A 261 0.44 9.69 9.20
CA THR A 261 -0.84 9.52 8.52
C THR A 261 -1.93 9.23 9.57
N HIS A 262 -3.13 9.72 9.30
CA HIS A 262 -4.33 9.28 10.02
C HIS A 262 -5.26 8.66 8.98
N PRO A 263 -5.52 7.35 9.01
CA PRO A 263 -6.53 6.78 8.14
C PRO A 263 -7.89 7.41 8.52
N PRO A 264 -8.65 7.94 7.55
CA PRO A 264 -10.01 8.42 7.80
C PRO A 264 -10.85 7.29 8.38
N GLU A 265 -11.68 7.60 9.37
CA GLU A 265 -12.60 6.64 10.02
C GLU A 265 -13.49 5.86 9.01
N THR A 266 -13.66 6.39 7.80
CA THR A 266 -14.55 5.89 6.75
C THR A 266 -13.86 5.14 5.61
N VAL A 267 -12.53 4.95 5.65
CA VAL A 267 -11.81 4.21 4.57
C VAL A 267 -12.23 2.74 4.49
N ASP A 268 -12.65 2.15 5.61
CA ASP A 268 -13.16 0.77 5.66
C ASP A 268 -14.52 0.59 4.99
N ASP A 269 -15.26 1.67 4.76
CA ASP A 269 -16.55 1.65 4.07
C ASP A 269 -16.43 1.72 2.53
N LEU A 270 -15.21 1.95 2.01
CA LEU A 270 -14.99 2.05 0.56
C LEU A 270 -15.20 0.72 -0.15
N ASN A 271 -15.76 0.79 -1.36
CA ASN A 271 -15.81 -0.35 -2.26
C ASN A 271 -14.37 -0.82 -2.66
N PRO A 272 -14.20 -2.08 -3.12
CA PRO A 272 -12.87 -2.60 -3.45
C PRO A 272 -12.09 -1.77 -4.48
N TYR A 273 -12.79 -1.16 -5.44
CA TYR A 273 -12.18 -0.37 -6.52
C TYR A 273 -11.60 0.96 -6.01
N ALA A 274 -12.27 1.61 -5.05
CA ALA A 274 -11.77 2.81 -4.39
C ALA A 274 -10.72 2.47 -3.31
N ARG A 275 -10.92 1.36 -2.58
CA ARG A 275 -10.03 0.96 -1.48
C ARG A 275 -8.60 0.73 -1.94
N ILE A 276 -8.37 0.03 -3.05
CA ILE A 276 -7.02 -0.19 -3.58
C ILE A 276 -6.27 1.12 -3.90
N LEU A 277 -7.00 2.19 -4.25
CA LEU A 277 -6.44 3.50 -4.55
C LEU A 277 -6.16 4.28 -3.27
N ALA A 278 -7.05 4.21 -2.29
CA ALA A 278 -6.86 4.79 -0.97
C ALA A 278 -5.65 4.18 -0.26
N ASP A 279 -5.53 2.84 -0.26
CA ASP A 279 -4.39 2.14 0.35
C ASP A 279 -3.06 2.51 -0.30
N GLU A 280 -3.03 2.59 -1.64
CA GLU A 280 -1.85 3.06 -2.35
C GLU A 280 -1.52 4.52 -2.00
N ALA A 281 -2.52 5.41 -1.92
CA ALA A 281 -2.32 6.81 -1.56
C ALA A 281 -1.77 6.97 -0.13
N MET A 282 -2.37 6.29 0.86
CA MET A 282 -1.92 6.31 2.26
C MET A 282 -0.48 5.79 2.40
N ARG A 283 -0.14 4.72 1.65
CA ARG A 283 1.24 4.19 1.56
C ARG A 283 2.26 5.17 0.98
N ARG A 284 1.83 6.33 0.46
CA ARG A 284 2.71 7.41 -0.01
C ARG A 284 2.63 8.67 0.85
N GLY A 285 1.93 8.62 1.99
CA GLY A 285 1.64 9.79 2.80
C GLY A 285 0.72 10.80 2.10
N ILE A 286 -0.03 10.36 1.08
CA ILE A 286 -1.08 11.17 0.47
C ILE A 286 -2.30 11.09 1.37
N TRP A 287 -2.77 12.25 1.81
CA TRP A 287 -3.96 12.34 2.65
C TRP A 287 -5.19 11.91 1.87
N VAL A 288 -5.95 10.97 2.41
CA VAL A 288 -7.23 10.52 1.86
C VAL A 288 -8.34 11.15 2.68
N GLU A 289 -9.39 11.65 2.04
CA GLU A 289 -10.63 12.06 2.68
C GLU A 289 -11.78 11.40 1.90
N VAL A 290 -12.55 10.52 2.55
CA VAL A 290 -13.70 9.88 1.90
C VAL A 290 -14.86 10.88 1.87
N LEU A 291 -15.33 11.21 0.67
CA LEU A 291 -16.44 12.15 0.48
C LEU A 291 -17.79 11.41 0.42
N ASP A 292 -17.80 10.26 -0.26
CA ASP A 292 -18.96 9.37 -0.38
C ASP A 292 -18.46 7.93 -0.58
N ALA A 293 -18.58 7.09 0.45
CA ALA A 293 -18.10 5.72 0.42
C ALA A 293 -18.90 4.82 -0.55
N GLU A 294 -20.21 5.02 -0.65
CA GLU A 294 -21.10 4.25 -1.52
C GLU A 294 -20.78 4.53 -3.00
N ALA A 295 -20.54 5.80 -3.33
CA ALA A 295 -20.16 6.21 -4.67
C ALA A 295 -18.70 5.91 -5.04
N GLY A 296 -17.87 5.55 -4.05
CA GLY A 296 -16.42 5.39 -4.19
C GLY A 296 -15.68 6.72 -4.39
N GLU A 297 -16.22 7.82 -3.85
CA GLU A 297 -15.69 9.17 -4.01
C GLU A 297 -14.76 9.57 -2.85
N MET A 298 -13.57 10.02 -3.20
CA MET A 298 -12.53 10.42 -2.25
C MET A 298 -11.72 11.61 -2.77
N ARG A 299 -11.19 12.41 -1.84
CA ARG A 299 -10.22 13.48 -2.11
C ARG A 299 -8.85 13.01 -1.67
N LEU A 300 -7.90 13.01 -2.60
CA LEU A 300 -6.49 12.73 -2.36
C LEU A 300 -5.73 14.05 -2.27
N SER A 301 -4.93 14.28 -1.23
CA SER A 301 -4.21 15.56 -1.03
C SER A 301 -2.76 15.36 -0.61
N HIS A 302 -1.84 16.03 -1.31
CA HIS A 302 -0.41 16.02 -0.98
C HIS A 302 0.30 17.29 -1.45
N GLY A 303 1.14 17.89 -0.60
CA GLY A 303 2.02 19.02 -0.98
C GLY A 303 1.31 20.24 -1.57
N GLY A 304 0.03 20.46 -1.25
CA GLY A 304 -0.80 21.54 -1.80
C GLY A 304 -1.59 21.19 -3.07
N ARG A 305 -1.43 19.98 -3.61
CA ARG A 305 -2.26 19.43 -4.69
C ARG A 305 -3.36 18.58 -4.07
N SER A 306 -4.60 18.80 -4.49
CA SER A 306 -5.74 17.97 -4.15
C SER A 306 -6.44 17.52 -5.42
N VAL A 307 -6.85 16.25 -5.46
CA VAL A 307 -7.58 15.67 -6.58
C VAL A 307 -8.77 14.89 -6.03
N VAL A 308 -9.96 15.18 -6.54
CA VAL A 308 -11.15 14.37 -6.28
C VAL A 308 -11.21 13.23 -7.29
N THR A 309 -11.48 12.03 -6.78
CA THR A 309 -11.63 10.82 -7.58
C THR A 309 -12.90 10.08 -7.21
N ARG A 310 -13.56 9.50 -8.20
CA ARG A 310 -14.60 8.49 -8.02
C ARG A 310 -14.07 7.18 -8.59
N GLU A 311 -13.54 6.32 -7.73
CA GLU A 311 -12.69 5.18 -8.11
C GLU A 311 -11.57 5.66 -9.05
N SER A 312 -11.43 5.08 -10.25
CA SER A 312 -10.40 5.47 -11.24
C SER A 312 -10.75 6.73 -12.06
N LEU A 313 -11.95 7.29 -11.88
CA LEU A 313 -12.33 8.55 -12.54
C LEU A 313 -11.79 9.71 -11.71
N SER A 314 -11.11 10.69 -12.33
CA SER A 314 -10.54 11.85 -11.63
C SER A 314 -10.94 13.16 -12.31
N GLU A 315 -10.70 14.28 -11.63
CA GLU A 315 -10.87 15.63 -12.18
C GLU A 315 -10.04 15.89 -13.45
N TYR A 316 -9.05 15.05 -13.75
CA TYR A 316 -8.26 15.13 -14.99
C TYR A 316 -8.95 14.52 -16.20
N THR A 317 -10.00 13.72 -15.99
CA THR A 317 -10.89 13.31 -17.08
C THR A 317 -11.87 14.43 -17.37
N SER A 318 -11.66 15.15 -18.47
CA SER A 318 -12.54 16.27 -18.84
C SER A 318 -13.97 15.81 -19.14
N ALA A 319 -14.94 16.71 -18.93
CA ALA A 319 -16.33 16.47 -19.32
C ALA A 319 -16.49 16.15 -20.82
N VAL A 320 -15.59 16.67 -21.67
CA VAL A 320 -15.56 16.37 -23.11
C VAL A 320 -15.13 14.91 -23.34
N ALA A 321 -14.12 14.43 -22.63
CA ALA A 321 -13.68 13.04 -22.71
C ALA A 321 -14.77 12.08 -22.22
N MET A 322 -15.40 12.37 -21.07
CA MET A 322 -16.56 11.62 -20.57
C MET A 322 -17.70 11.56 -21.60
N ALA A 323 -18.09 12.70 -22.18
CA ALA A 323 -19.17 12.74 -23.17
C ALA A 323 -18.82 11.99 -24.47
N ARG A 324 -17.53 11.91 -24.82
CA ARG A 324 -17.06 11.10 -25.95
C ARG A 324 -17.19 9.61 -25.64
N CYS A 325 -16.75 9.16 -24.47
CA CYS A 325 -16.83 7.77 -24.02
C CYS A 325 -18.27 7.26 -23.86
N ASP A 326 -19.16 8.07 -23.26
CA ASP A 326 -20.56 7.69 -23.03
C ASP A 326 -21.34 7.42 -24.34
N ASP A 327 -21.07 8.20 -25.41
CA ASP A 327 -21.69 8.00 -26.71
C ASP A 327 -20.83 7.11 -27.62
N LYS A 328 -21.24 5.84 -27.74
CA LYS A 328 -20.54 4.82 -28.56
C LYS A 328 -20.39 5.24 -30.02
N ARG A 329 -21.28 6.06 -30.58
CA ARG A 329 -21.16 6.56 -31.96
C ARG A 329 -20.04 7.58 -32.07
N LEU A 330 -19.94 8.48 -31.09
CA LEU A 330 -18.94 9.52 -31.06
C LEU A 330 -17.56 8.90 -30.84
N THR A 331 -17.42 8.00 -29.86
CA THR A 331 -16.19 7.21 -29.65
C THR A 331 -15.77 6.52 -30.95
N ARG A 332 -16.68 5.75 -31.55
CA ARG A 332 -16.43 5.02 -32.80
C ARG A 332 -15.93 5.92 -33.93
N ARG A 333 -16.60 7.04 -34.18
CA ARG A 333 -16.21 7.99 -35.23
C ARG A 333 -14.81 8.55 -34.98
N ILE A 334 -14.53 8.98 -33.74
CA ILE A 334 -13.23 9.56 -33.36
C ILE A 334 -12.10 8.55 -33.57
N VAL A 335 -12.25 7.31 -33.11
CA VAL A 335 -11.19 6.31 -33.25
C VAL A 335 -11.05 5.85 -34.71
N SER A 336 -12.14 5.76 -35.47
CA SER A 336 -12.11 5.45 -36.90
C SER A 336 -11.40 6.54 -37.71
N GLU A 337 -11.62 7.82 -37.40
CA GLU A 337 -10.91 8.96 -38.00
C GLU A 337 -9.41 8.94 -37.67
N ALA A 338 -9.04 8.35 -36.54
CA ALA A 338 -7.65 8.10 -36.14
C ALA A 338 -7.03 6.84 -36.79
N GLY A 339 -7.74 6.16 -37.69
CA GLY A 339 -7.26 4.99 -38.42
C GLY A 339 -7.41 3.66 -37.68
N ILE A 340 -8.15 3.63 -36.58
CA ILE A 340 -8.37 2.42 -35.77
C ILE A 340 -9.51 1.59 -36.39
N ALA A 341 -9.26 0.29 -36.58
CA ALA A 341 -10.26 -0.64 -37.09
C ALA A 341 -11.46 -0.76 -36.14
N VAL A 342 -12.65 -0.56 -36.67
CA VAL A 342 -13.93 -0.64 -35.97
C VAL A 342 -14.91 -1.45 -36.82
N PRO A 343 -15.88 -2.18 -36.24
CA PRO A 343 -16.78 -3.06 -37.02
C PRO A 343 -17.62 -2.25 -37.99
N ARG A 344 -18.16 -2.80 -39.08
CA ARG A 344 -19.12 -2.04 -39.90
C ARG A 344 -20.37 -1.75 -39.07
N GLY A 345 -20.97 -0.57 -39.17
CA GLY A 345 -22.16 -0.29 -38.36
C GLY A 345 -22.94 0.95 -38.79
N ARG A 346 -24.19 1.01 -38.33
CA ARG A 346 -25.17 2.07 -38.63
C ARG A 346 -26.07 2.36 -37.44
N LEU A 347 -26.67 3.54 -37.44
CA LEU A 347 -27.80 3.82 -36.56
C LEU A 347 -29.04 3.09 -37.08
N ALA A 348 -29.80 2.53 -36.14
CA ALA A 348 -31.08 1.92 -36.44
C ALA A 348 -32.07 2.99 -36.92
N THR A 349 -32.68 2.75 -38.07
CA THR A 349 -33.77 3.57 -38.62
C THR A 349 -35.15 3.00 -38.29
N PHE A 350 -35.19 1.77 -37.77
CA PHE A 350 -36.40 1.01 -37.47
C PHE A 350 -37.27 0.81 -38.71
N ASP A 351 -36.61 0.59 -39.86
CA ASP A 351 -37.23 0.36 -41.16
C ASP A 351 -36.46 -0.71 -41.95
N GLN A 352 -36.88 -0.92 -43.21
CA GLN A 352 -36.31 -1.94 -44.10
C GLN A 352 -34.78 -1.84 -44.23
N ALA A 353 -34.19 -0.65 -44.09
CA ALA A 353 -32.77 -0.47 -44.27
C ALA A 353 -31.94 -1.19 -43.18
N ASP A 354 -32.52 -1.42 -41.98
CA ASP A 354 -31.86 -2.18 -40.92
C ASP A 354 -31.78 -3.68 -41.27
N HIS A 355 -32.84 -4.24 -41.87
CA HIS A 355 -32.84 -5.62 -42.38
C HIS A 355 -31.93 -5.78 -43.60
N ASP A 356 -31.87 -4.77 -44.47
CA ASP A 356 -30.95 -4.78 -45.62
C ASP A 356 -29.49 -4.82 -45.16
N PHE A 357 -29.17 -4.10 -44.07
CA PHE A 357 -27.84 -4.15 -43.46
C PHE A 357 -27.54 -5.53 -42.86
N LEU A 358 -28.50 -6.14 -42.14
CA LEU A 358 -28.36 -7.51 -41.65
C LEU A 358 -28.09 -8.50 -42.80
N ALA A 359 -28.87 -8.42 -43.88
CA ALA A 359 -28.69 -9.29 -45.04
C ALA A 359 -27.32 -9.09 -45.71
N GLU A 360 -26.76 -7.88 -45.64
CA GLU A 360 -25.43 -7.57 -46.19
C GLU A 360 -24.29 -8.17 -45.36
N VAL A 361 -24.35 -8.04 -44.03
CA VAL A 361 -23.24 -8.43 -43.14
C VAL A 361 -23.41 -9.82 -42.52
N GLY A 362 -24.60 -10.41 -42.62
CA GLY A 362 -24.95 -11.76 -42.18
C GLY A 362 -25.25 -11.88 -40.69
N ASP A 363 -24.41 -11.29 -39.83
CA ASP A 363 -24.50 -11.41 -38.37
C ASP A 363 -24.23 -10.05 -37.70
N VAL A 364 -25.14 -9.62 -36.83
CA VAL A 364 -25.07 -8.32 -36.17
C VAL A 364 -25.14 -8.37 -34.64
N VAL A 365 -24.63 -7.30 -34.05
CA VAL A 365 -24.77 -6.90 -32.66
C VAL A 365 -25.64 -5.65 -32.62
N VAL A 366 -26.67 -5.66 -31.77
CA VAL A 366 -27.53 -4.51 -31.52
C VAL A 366 -27.27 -4.02 -30.10
N LYS A 367 -26.95 -2.72 -29.96
CA LYS A 367 -26.67 -2.10 -28.66
C LYS A 367 -27.23 -0.67 -28.57
N PRO A 368 -27.70 -0.22 -27.41
CA PRO A 368 -28.01 1.19 -27.21
C PRO A 368 -26.74 2.03 -27.38
N THR A 369 -26.89 3.24 -27.91
CA THR A 369 -25.74 4.14 -28.14
C THR A 369 -25.11 4.66 -26.86
N ARG A 370 -25.87 4.65 -25.75
CA ARG A 370 -25.43 4.99 -24.39
C ARG A 370 -25.85 3.92 -23.41
N GLY A 371 -25.12 3.80 -22.30
CA GLY A 371 -25.39 2.85 -21.23
C GLY A 371 -24.25 1.87 -20.94
N GLU A 372 -24.34 1.23 -19.78
CA GLU A 372 -23.26 0.45 -19.16
C GLU A 372 -23.68 -1.01 -18.90
N GLN A 373 -22.72 -1.84 -18.50
CA GLN A 373 -22.91 -3.22 -18.02
C GLN A 373 -23.61 -4.18 -19.01
N GLY A 374 -23.58 -3.86 -20.31
CA GLY A 374 -24.20 -4.68 -21.35
C GLY A 374 -25.72 -4.69 -21.36
N LYS A 375 -26.38 -3.76 -20.65
CA LYS A 375 -27.85 -3.65 -20.67
C LYS A 375 -28.33 -3.27 -22.06
N GLY A 376 -29.31 -4.03 -22.59
CA GLY A 376 -29.86 -3.83 -23.93
C GLY A 376 -28.97 -4.30 -25.08
N ILE A 377 -27.86 -4.99 -24.82
CA ILE A 377 -26.99 -5.53 -25.88
C ILE A 377 -27.44 -6.93 -26.27
N THR A 378 -27.74 -7.14 -27.55
CA THR A 378 -27.98 -8.47 -28.17
C THR A 378 -26.83 -8.79 -29.12
N VAL A 379 -26.26 -9.98 -29.02
CA VAL A 379 -25.11 -10.44 -29.82
C VAL A 379 -25.49 -11.70 -30.60
N GLY A 380 -25.12 -11.80 -31.87
CA GLY A 380 -25.31 -13.02 -32.68
C GLY A 380 -26.68 -13.07 -33.34
N ILE A 381 -27.10 -11.97 -33.96
CA ILE A 381 -28.40 -11.86 -34.64
C ILE A 381 -28.18 -12.14 -36.12
N ASP A 382 -28.75 -13.22 -36.63
CA ASP A 382 -28.66 -13.63 -38.05
C ASP A 382 -30.03 -13.67 -38.76
N GLY A 383 -31.11 -13.35 -38.04
CA GLY A 383 -32.48 -13.41 -38.55
C GLY A 383 -33.28 -12.10 -38.39
N PRO A 384 -34.22 -11.80 -39.31
CA PRO A 384 -35.00 -10.55 -39.29
C PRO A 384 -35.93 -10.42 -38.07
N GLU A 385 -36.56 -11.51 -37.62
CA GLU A 385 -37.44 -11.47 -36.43
C GLU A 385 -36.64 -11.21 -35.14
N GLU A 386 -35.44 -11.79 -35.03
CA GLU A 386 -34.56 -11.56 -33.90
C GLU A 386 -34.00 -10.14 -33.89
N LEU A 387 -33.73 -9.57 -35.08
CA LEU A 387 -33.34 -8.17 -35.23
C LEU A 387 -34.40 -7.22 -34.66
N ASP A 388 -35.68 -7.42 -35.01
CA ASP A 388 -36.78 -6.58 -34.50
C ASP A 388 -36.89 -6.64 -32.98
N ALA A 389 -36.81 -7.85 -32.41
CA ALA A 389 -36.83 -8.05 -30.97
C ALA A 389 -35.63 -7.39 -30.27
N ALA A 390 -34.44 -7.50 -30.86
CA ALA A 390 -33.23 -6.89 -30.36
C ALA A 390 -33.29 -5.35 -30.40
N LEU A 391 -33.80 -4.77 -31.50
CA LEU A 391 -33.98 -3.33 -31.66
C LEU A 391 -34.98 -2.78 -30.63
N ALA A 392 -36.10 -3.46 -30.41
CA ALA A 392 -37.08 -3.09 -29.40
C ALA A 392 -36.45 -3.07 -27.98
N ARG A 393 -35.73 -4.14 -27.62
CA ARG A 393 -35.06 -4.27 -26.31
C ARG A 393 -33.98 -3.21 -26.09
N ALA A 394 -33.15 -2.92 -27.10
CA ALA A 394 -32.15 -1.87 -26.99
C ALA A 394 -32.80 -0.48 -26.84
N ARG A 395 -33.93 -0.25 -27.53
CA ARG A 395 -34.67 1.01 -27.48
C ARG A 395 -35.33 1.29 -26.13
N GLU A 396 -35.65 0.26 -25.35
CA GLU A 396 -36.09 0.40 -23.96
C GLU A 396 -35.01 1.04 -23.07
N GLN A 397 -33.73 0.86 -23.41
CA GLN A 397 -32.62 1.44 -22.66
C GLN A 397 -32.26 2.84 -23.14
N HIS A 398 -32.26 3.07 -24.47
CA HIS A 398 -31.95 4.37 -25.04
C HIS A 398 -32.64 4.56 -26.41
N PRO A 399 -33.20 5.74 -26.73
CA PRO A 399 -33.93 5.95 -28.00
C PRO A 399 -33.10 5.72 -29.26
N GLU A 400 -31.80 6.05 -29.21
CA GLU A 400 -30.87 5.83 -30.32
C GLU A 400 -30.14 4.49 -30.14
N VAL A 401 -30.25 3.62 -31.14
CA VAL A 401 -29.72 2.25 -31.16
C VAL A 401 -28.71 2.09 -32.30
N LEU A 402 -27.62 1.36 -32.04
CA LEU A 402 -26.56 1.06 -32.99
C LEU A 402 -26.64 -0.42 -33.40
N ILE A 403 -26.51 -0.66 -34.71
CA ILE A 403 -26.38 -2.00 -35.31
C ILE A 403 -24.96 -2.10 -35.84
N GLU A 404 -24.19 -3.08 -35.38
CA GLU A 404 -22.81 -3.33 -35.83
C GLU A 404 -22.66 -4.77 -36.33
N GLN A 405 -21.81 -4.98 -37.33
CA GLN A 405 -21.37 -6.30 -37.74
C GLN A 405 -20.70 -7.00 -36.55
N ARG A 406 -21.06 -8.27 -36.31
CA ARG A 406 -20.38 -9.07 -35.29
C ARG A 406 -18.93 -9.32 -35.72
N ALA A 407 -17.99 -8.97 -34.86
CA ALA A 407 -16.59 -9.37 -35.00
C ALA A 407 -16.33 -10.62 -34.16
N GLU A 408 -15.46 -11.50 -34.66
CA GLU A 408 -15.00 -12.68 -33.94
C GLU A 408 -13.73 -12.37 -33.15
N GLY A 409 -13.49 -13.14 -32.10
CA GLY A 409 -12.32 -13.01 -31.24
C GLY A 409 -12.69 -13.05 -29.76
N ASP A 410 -11.66 -13.06 -28.93
CA ASP A 410 -11.78 -12.94 -27.49
C ASP A 410 -11.69 -11.46 -27.07
N ASP A 411 -12.34 -11.13 -25.96
CA ASP A 411 -12.43 -9.77 -25.43
C ASP A 411 -11.16 -9.41 -24.66
N LEU A 412 -10.31 -8.58 -25.27
CA LEU A 412 -9.10 -8.05 -24.68
C LEU A 412 -9.33 -6.65 -24.14
N ARG A 413 -9.21 -6.49 -22.81
CA ARG A 413 -9.21 -5.18 -22.16
C ARG A 413 -7.78 -4.71 -21.93
N LEU A 414 -7.43 -3.52 -22.42
CA LEU A 414 -6.19 -2.82 -22.12
C LEU A 414 -6.47 -1.60 -21.25
N VAL A 415 -5.85 -1.53 -20.07
CA VAL A 415 -5.91 -0.35 -19.20
C VAL A 415 -4.81 0.62 -19.63
N VAL A 416 -5.22 1.80 -20.08
CA VAL A 416 -4.33 2.88 -20.46
C VAL A 416 -4.35 3.96 -19.38
N ILE A 417 -3.19 4.29 -18.82
CA ILE A 417 -2.99 5.41 -17.89
C ILE A 417 -1.86 6.27 -18.43
N ASP A 418 -2.10 7.56 -18.60
CA ASP A 418 -1.12 8.54 -19.08
C ASP A 418 -0.38 8.07 -20.34
N ASN A 419 -1.14 7.68 -21.36
CA ASN A 419 -0.62 7.20 -22.65
C ASN A 419 0.23 5.92 -22.59
N LYS A 420 0.10 5.12 -21.53
CA LYS A 420 0.80 3.84 -21.38
C LYS A 420 -0.19 2.74 -21.05
N VAL A 421 -0.04 1.59 -21.69
CA VAL A 421 -0.76 0.37 -21.28
C VAL A 421 -0.10 -0.15 -20.01
N VAL A 422 -0.83 -0.12 -18.89
CA VAL A 422 -0.35 -0.58 -17.58
C VAL A 422 -0.74 -2.01 -17.27
N ALA A 423 -1.83 -2.48 -17.88
CA ALA A 423 -2.33 -3.85 -17.75
C ALA A 423 -3.11 -4.23 -19.00
N ALA A 424 -3.11 -5.52 -19.34
CA ALA A 424 -3.98 -6.10 -20.35
C ALA A 424 -4.52 -7.44 -19.85
N ALA A 425 -5.83 -7.65 -20.01
CA ALA A 425 -6.46 -8.90 -19.58
C ALA A 425 -7.47 -9.40 -20.62
N LEU A 426 -7.43 -10.70 -20.86
CA LEU A 426 -8.43 -11.40 -21.65
C LEU A 426 -9.63 -11.72 -20.76
N ARG A 427 -10.80 -11.27 -21.18
CA ARG A 427 -12.08 -11.58 -20.55
C ARG A 427 -12.70 -12.74 -21.31
N LEU A 428 -12.94 -13.85 -20.61
CA LEU A 428 -13.58 -15.02 -21.19
C LEU A 428 -15.03 -15.14 -20.71
N PRO A 429 -15.98 -15.49 -21.61
CA PRO A 429 -17.35 -15.80 -21.21
C PRO A 429 -17.41 -16.97 -20.22
N ALA A 430 -18.50 -17.02 -19.45
CA ALA A 430 -18.70 -18.11 -18.51
C ALA A 430 -18.78 -19.47 -19.23
N GLU A 431 -18.00 -20.43 -18.74
CA GLU A 431 -17.89 -21.78 -19.26
C GLU A 431 -17.99 -22.79 -18.11
N ILE A 432 -18.61 -23.94 -18.39
CA ILE A 432 -18.64 -25.10 -17.50
C ILE A 432 -17.90 -26.28 -18.14
N THR A 433 -17.40 -27.19 -17.31
CA THR A 433 -16.74 -28.42 -17.75
C THR A 433 -17.54 -29.62 -17.28
N GLY A 434 -17.81 -30.54 -18.20
CA GLY A 434 -18.58 -31.75 -17.95
C GLY A 434 -17.82 -32.72 -17.06
N THR A 435 -18.57 -33.43 -16.22
CA THR A 435 -18.07 -34.43 -15.28
C THR A 435 -18.54 -35.84 -15.63
N GLY A 436 -19.34 -35.99 -16.70
CA GLY A 436 -20.00 -37.24 -17.08
C GLY A 436 -21.11 -37.71 -16.12
N THR A 437 -21.36 -37.00 -15.01
CA THR A 437 -22.36 -37.39 -14.00
C THR A 437 -23.32 -36.29 -13.57
N HIS A 438 -22.89 -35.03 -13.61
CA HIS A 438 -23.72 -33.89 -13.19
C HIS A 438 -24.40 -33.22 -14.39
N THR A 439 -25.62 -32.75 -14.16
CA THR A 439 -26.38 -31.97 -15.14
C THR A 439 -25.74 -30.60 -15.38
N ILE A 440 -25.99 -30.01 -16.55
CA ILE A 440 -25.55 -28.64 -16.88
C ILE A 440 -26.03 -27.64 -15.83
N ARG A 441 -27.26 -27.78 -15.31
CA ARG A 441 -27.78 -26.97 -14.20
C ARG A 441 -26.88 -27.03 -12.96
N GLU A 442 -26.56 -28.23 -12.51
CA GLU A 442 -25.72 -28.45 -11.31
C GLU A 442 -24.29 -27.91 -11.51
N LEU A 443 -23.75 -28.04 -12.73
CA LEU A 443 -22.45 -27.49 -13.10
C LEU A 443 -22.45 -25.96 -13.06
N ILE A 444 -23.48 -25.31 -13.62
CA ILE A 444 -23.63 -23.85 -13.59
C ILE A 444 -23.77 -23.34 -12.15
N GLU A 445 -24.58 -24.01 -11.33
CA GLU A 445 -24.76 -23.64 -9.92
C GLU A 445 -23.49 -23.83 -9.11
N THR A 446 -22.74 -24.91 -9.35
CA THR A 446 -21.47 -25.19 -8.69
C THR A 446 -20.41 -24.17 -9.08
N GLN A 447 -20.28 -23.88 -10.37
CA GLN A 447 -19.37 -22.84 -10.86
C GLN A 447 -19.75 -21.47 -10.31
N SER A 448 -21.04 -21.14 -10.27
CA SER A 448 -21.57 -19.90 -9.69
C SER A 448 -21.21 -19.75 -8.20
N ARG A 449 -21.36 -20.81 -7.40
CA ARG A 449 -20.95 -20.78 -5.98
C ARG A 449 -19.45 -20.58 -5.83
N ARG A 450 -18.63 -21.26 -6.65
CA ARG A 450 -17.17 -21.11 -6.65
C ARG A 450 -16.74 -19.71 -7.02
N ARG A 451 -17.35 -19.10 -8.05
CA ARG A 451 -17.05 -17.74 -8.50
C ARG A 451 -17.45 -16.71 -7.46
N ALA A 452 -18.65 -16.81 -6.90
CA ALA A 452 -19.10 -15.91 -5.84
C ALA A 452 -18.16 -15.96 -4.62
N ALA A 453 -17.70 -17.14 -4.21
CA ALA A 453 -16.72 -17.26 -3.13
C ALA A 453 -15.36 -16.62 -3.47
N ALA A 454 -14.89 -16.77 -4.71
CA ALA A 454 -13.60 -16.26 -5.15
C ALA A 454 -13.57 -14.72 -5.36
N THR A 455 -14.73 -14.10 -5.65
CA THR A 455 -14.83 -12.66 -5.95
C THR A 455 -15.62 -11.89 -4.88
N GLY A 456 -15.73 -12.41 -3.65
CA GLY A 456 -16.50 -11.75 -2.58
C GLY A 456 -17.98 -11.51 -2.90
N GLY A 457 -18.57 -12.31 -3.79
CA GLY A 457 -19.97 -12.24 -4.21
C GLY A 457 -20.21 -11.55 -5.55
N GLU A 458 -19.21 -10.90 -6.16
CA GLU A 458 -19.38 -10.11 -7.38
C GLU A 458 -19.75 -10.93 -8.64
N SER A 459 -19.28 -12.17 -8.77
CA SER A 459 -19.37 -12.98 -9.99
C SER A 459 -20.29 -14.20 -9.80
N ARG A 460 -21.39 -14.26 -10.57
CA ARG A 460 -22.30 -15.41 -10.60
C ARG A 460 -22.85 -15.62 -12.01
N ILE A 461 -23.06 -16.87 -12.44
CA ILE A 461 -23.74 -17.15 -13.71
C ILE A 461 -25.26 -17.07 -13.47
N PRO A 462 -25.98 -16.12 -14.08
CA PRO A 462 -27.43 -16.02 -13.90
C PRO A 462 -28.12 -17.19 -14.61
N MET A 463 -29.13 -17.79 -13.98
CA MET A 463 -29.99 -18.79 -14.62
C MET A 463 -31.17 -18.08 -15.29
N ASP A 464 -30.87 -17.25 -16.28
CA ASP A 464 -31.83 -16.45 -17.04
C ASP A 464 -32.05 -17.02 -18.45
N ILE A 465 -32.93 -16.37 -19.21
CA ILE A 465 -33.24 -16.78 -20.58
C ILE A 465 -32.02 -16.71 -21.52
N VAL A 466 -31.06 -15.82 -21.26
CA VAL A 466 -29.84 -15.70 -22.07
C VAL A 466 -28.96 -16.94 -21.89
N THR A 467 -28.79 -17.38 -20.64
CA THR A 467 -28.06 -18.62 -20.33
C THR A 467 -28.78 -19.84 -20.91
N GLU A 468 -30.10 -19.89 -20.82
CA GLU A 468 -30.91 -21.00 -21.39
C GLU A 468 -30.79 -21.07 -22.91
N THR A 469 -30.92 -19.93 -23.60
CA THR A 469 -30.76 -19.86 -25.06
C THR A 469 -29.36 -20.27 -25.50
N THR A 470 -28.32 -19.81 -24.79
CA THR A 470 -26.93 -20.17 -25.12
C THR A 470 -26.68 -21.68 -25.01
N VAL A 471 -27.25 -22.32 -23.99
CA VAL A 471 -27.15 -23.79 -23.81
C VAL A 471 -27.93 -24.53 -24.89
N LYS A 472 -29.13 -24.07 -25.25
CA LYS A 472 -29.96 -24.66 -26.32
C LYS A 472 -29.29 -24.62 -27.68
N GLU A 473 -28.65 -23.51 -28.01
CA GLU A 473 -27.92 -23.35 -29.29
C GLU A 473 -26.73 -24.28 -29.41
N ALA A 474 -26.09 -24.63 -28.28
CA ALA A 474 -25.06 -25.64 -28.24
C ALA A 474 -25.60 -27.07 -28.36
N GLY A 475 -26.92 -27.25 -28.49
CA GLY A 475 -27.58 -28.54 -28.65
C GLY A 475 -27.93 -29.23 -27.33
N PHE A 476 -27.91 -28.50 -26.21
CA PHE A 476 -28.16 -29.05 -24.88
C PHE A 476 -29.35 -28.38 -24.18
N THR A 477 -29.81 -29.00 -23.11
CA THR A 477 -30.77 -28.47 -22.15
C THR A 477 -30.14 -28.48 -20.76
N PHE A 478 -30.72 -27.77 -19.80
CA PHE A 478 -30.16 -27.71 -18.44
C PHE A 478 -30.14 -29.07 -17.72
N ASP A 479 -30.98 -30.01 -18.14
CA ASP A 479 -31.10 -31.33 -17.52
C ASP A 479 -30.20 -32.37 -18.18
N ASP A 480 -29.50 -32.02 -19.27
CA ASP A 480 -28.53 -32.90 -19.92
C ASP A 480 -27.24 -33.00 -19.08
N VAL A 481 -26.60 -34.17 -19.15
CA VAL A 481 -25.29 -34.43 -18.54
C VAL A 481 -24.23 -34.26 -19.60
N LEU A 482 -23.29 -33.34 -19.34
CA LEU A 482 -22.19 -33.07 -20.25
C LEU A 482 -21.07 -34.11 -20.04
N ASP A 483 -20.61 -34.72 -21.14
CA ASP A 483 -19.52 -35.70 -21.13
C ASP A 483 -18.28 -35.17 -20.39
N GLU A 484 -17.54 -36.08 -19.76
CA GLU A 484 -16.36 -35.72 -18.96
C GLU A 484 -15.32 -34.96 -19.80
N GLY A 485 -14.91 -33.78 -19.31
CA GLY A 485 -13.91 -32.94 -19.96
C GLY A 485 -14.43 -32.07 -21.12
N VAL A 486 -15.68 -32.25 -21.56
CA VAL A 486 -16.29 -31.36 -22.57
C VAL A 486 -16.54 -29.99 -21.93
N ARG A 487 -16.24 -28.92 -22.68
CA ARG A 487 -16.42 -27.55 -22.22
C ARG A 487 -17.60 -26.92 -22.94
N LEU A 488 -18.49 -26.29 -22.19
CA LEU A 488 -19.69 -25.64 -22.70
C LEU A 488 -19.73 -24.19 -22.24
N ARG A 489 -19.68 -23.26 -23.20
CA ARG A 489 -19.95 -21.83 -22.95
C ARG A 489 -21.42 -21.66 -22.64
N VAL A 490 -21.72 -20.99 -21.53
CA VAL A 490 -23.09 -20.76 -21.03
C VAL A 490 -23.49 -19.28 -21.09
N ARG A 491 -22.57 -18.39 -21.48
CA ARG A 491 -22.83 -16.97 -21.77
C ARG A 491 -22.12 -16.57 -23.07
N ARG A 492 -22.70 -15.62 -23.80
CA ARG A 492 -22.07 -15.00 -24.99
C ARG A 492 -21.10 -13.88 -24.65
N THR A 493 -21.35 -13.15 -23.56
CA THR A 493 -20.56 -11.99 -23.13
C THR A 493 -19.57 -12.35 -22.04
N ALA A 494 -18.40 -11.71 -22.05
CA ALA A 494 -17.31 -11.94 -21.10
C ALA A 494 -17.40 -11.08 -19.81
N ASN A 495 -18.62 -10.80 -19.36
CA ASN A 495 -18.86 -9.95 -18.20
C ASN A 495 -18.51 -10.68 -16.89
N LEU A 496 -17.60 -10.11 -16.09
CA LEU A 496 -17.18 -10.66 -14.80
C LEU A 496 -18.37 -10.96 -13.87
N HIS A 497 -19.30 -10.01 -13.75
CA HIS A 497 -20.50 -10.15 -12.90
C HIS A 497 -21.44 -11.29 -13.35
N GLN A 498 -21.33 -11.75 -14.61
CA GLN A 498 -22.14 -12.84 -15.18
C GLN A 498 -21.39 -14.18 -15.20
N GLY A 499 -20.34 -14.30 -14.37
CA GLY A 499 -19.54 -15.53 -14.24
C GLY A 499 -18.36 -15.64 -15.20
N GLY A 500 -18.07 -14.59 -15.98
CA GLY A 500 -16.85 -14.54 -16.81
C GLY A 500 -15.57 -14.58 -15.97
N THR A 501 -14.46 -14.94 -16.61
CA THR A 501 -13.12 -14.95 -16.01
C THR A 501 -12.22 -13.91 -16.66
N ILE A 502 -11.22 -13.47 -15.91
CA ILE A 502 -10.23 -12.48 -16.35
C ILE A 502 -8.86 -13.16 -16.26
N HIS A 503 -8.09 -13.10 -17.34
CA HIS A 503 -6.76 -13.69 -17.44
C HIS A 503 -5.76 -12.60 -17.80
N ASP A 504 -4.75 -12.38 -16.96
CA ASP A 504 -3.69 -11.42 -17.25
C ASP A 504 -2.86 -11.90 -18.46
N VAL A 505 -2.73 -11.02 -19.45
CA VAL A 505 -1.97 -11.23 -20.69
C VAL A 505 -1.01 -10.06 -20.96
N THR A 506 -0.74 -9.22 -19.94
CA THR A 506 0.06 -7.99 -20.06
C THR A 506 1.44 -8.22 -20.68
N ALA A 507 2.09 -9.34 -20.34
CA ALA A 507 3.41 -9.72 -20.82
C ALA A 507 3.40 -10.29 -22.25
N THR A 508 2.30 -10.89 -22.69
CA THR A 508 2.20 -11.61 -23.97
C THR A 508 1.50 -10.81 -25.08
N VAL A 509 0.77 -9.75 -24.72
CA VAL A 509 -0.01 -8.96 -25.68
C VAL A 509 0.89 -8.24 -26.70
N HIS A 510 0.52 -8.35 -27.97
CA HIS A 510 1.29 -7.85 -29.10
C HIS A 510 1.48 -6.32 -29.02
N PRO A 511 2.67 -5.77 -29.36
CA PRO A 511 2.95 -4.33 -29.29
C PRO A 511 2.00 -3.46 -30.12
N GLU A 512 1.47 -3.96 -31.23
CA GLU A 512 0.49 -3.25 -32.05
C GLU A 512 -0.81 -2.99 -31.26
N LEU A 513 -1.33 -4.00 -30.55
CA LEU A 513 -2.55 -3.86 -29.74
C LEU A 513 -2.36 -2.82 -28.63
N LYS A 514 -1.16 -2.76 -28.02
CA LYS A 514 -0.80 -1.71 -27.05
C LYS A 514 -0.80 -0.32 -27.71
N SER A 515 -0.21 -0.22 -28.90
CA SER A 515 -0.13 1.03 -29.66
C SER A 515 -1.51 1.55 -30.07
N VAL A 516 -2.40 0.65 -30.49
CA VAL A 516 -3.80 0.92 -30.82
C VAL A 516 -4.57 1.42 -29.61
N ALA A 517 -4.41 0.78 -28.44
CA ALA A 517 -5.07 1.23 -27.21
C ALA A 517 -4.63 2.66 -26.81
N VAL A 518 -3.33 2.95 -26.91
CA VAL A 518 -2.81 4.30 -26.65
C VAL A 518 -3.32 5.31 -27.69
N ALA A 519 -3.37 4.93 -28.97
CA ALA A 519 -3.90 5.78 -30.03
C ALA A 519 -5.40 6.08 -29.83
N ALA A 520 -6.18 5.09 -29.40
CA ALA A 520 -7.59 5.26 -29.06
C ALA A 520 -7.77 6.26 -27.90
N ALA A 521 -7.05 6.07 -26.80
CA ALA A 521 -7.08 6.97 -25.65
C ALA A 521 -6.70 8.41 -26.03
N ARG A 522 -5.67 8.59 -26.86
CA ARG A 522 -5.26 9.90 -27.38
C ARG A 522 -6.30 10.55 -28.28
N ALA A 523 -6.91 9.79 -29.19
CA ALA A 523 -7.94 10.30 -30.09
C ALA A 523 -9.16 10.79 -29.30
N ILE A 524 -9.58 10.02 -28.29
CA ILE A 524 -10.67 10.39 -27.38
C ILE A 524 -10.27 11.59 -26.51
N GLY A 525 -8.99 11.70 -26.14
CA GLY A 525 -8.46 12.71 -25.24
C GLY A 525 -8.72 12.37 -23.77
N ILE A 526 -8.67 11.08 -23.42
CA ILE A 526 -8.93 10.56 -22.08
C ILE A 526 -7.62 10.05 -21.44
N PRO A 527 -7.27 10.49 -20.21
CA PRO A 527 -6.00 10.12 -19.59
C PRO A 527 -5.99 8.72 -18.96
N VAL A 528 -7.15 8.23 -18.51
CA VAL A 528 -7.33 6.92 -17.88
C VAL A 528 -8.53 6.24 -18.51
N THR A 529 -8.32 5.09 -19.15
CA THR A 529 -9.40 4.37 -19.81
C THR A 529 -9.14 2.87 -19.93
N GLY A 530 -10.20 2.07 -19.93
CA GLY A 530 -10.16 0.68 -20.35
C GLY A 530 -10.59 0.59 -21.81
N VAL A 531 -9.66 0.25 -22.71
CA VAL A 531 -9.92 0.03 -24.13
C VAL A 531 -10.23 -1.44 -24.38
N ASP A 532 -11.34 -1.70 -25.07
CA ASP A 532 -11.77 -3.05 -25.41
C ASP A 532 -11.57 -3.34 -26.88
N LEU A 533 -10.84 -4.43 -27.14
CA LEU A 533 -10.61 -4.97 -28.46
C LEU A 533 -11.16 -6.40 -28.53
N LEU A 534 -11.77 -6.78 -29.65
CA LEU A 534 -11.89 -8.20 -30.01
C LEU A 534 -10.65 -8.60 -30.80
N VAL A 535 -10.00 -9.68 -30.35
CA VAL A 535 -8.76 -10.18 -30.94
C VAL A 535 -8.87 -11.69 -31.19
N PRO A 536 -8.52 -12.20 -32.38
CA PRO A 536 -8.42 -13.64 -32.60
C PRO A 536 -7.31 -14.29 -31.76
N ASP A 537 -6.21 -13.56 -31.56
CA ASP A 537 -5.05 -13.98 -30.75
C ASP A 537 -4.35 -12.73 -30.19
N VAL A 538 -4.17 -12.67 -28.87
CA VAL A 538 -3.50 -11.57 -28.17
C VAL A 538 -2.04 -11.37 -28.58
N THR A 539 -1.40 -12.39 -29.17
CA THR A 539 -0.01 -12.36 -29.63
C THR A 539 0.14 -11.84 -31.06
N GLN A 540 -0.97 -11.58 -31.76
CA GLN A 540 -1.01 -11.13 -33.15
C GLN A 540 -1.53 -9.68 -33.25
N PRO A 541 -1.30 -8.99 -34.39
CA PRO A 541 -1.72 -7.60 -34.56
C PRO A 541 -3.19 -7.42 -34.93
N ASP A 542 -3.95 -8.47 -35.25
CA ASP A 542 -5.32 -8.35 -35.71
C ASP A 542 -6.29 -8.00 -34.57
N TYR A 543 -7.13 -6.97 -34.79
CA TYR A 543 -8.08 -6.50 -33.79
C TYR A 543 -9.30 -5.83 -34.40
N VAL A 544 -10.34 -5.70 -33.58
CA VAL A 544 -11.48 -4.79 -33.81
C VAL A 544 -11.74 -4.01 -32.53
N PHE A 545 -11.75 -2.68 -32.59
CA PHE A 545 -12.10 -1.84 -31.45
C PHE A 545 -13.60 -1.91 -31.14
N ILE A 546 -13.95 -2.06 -29.86
CA ILE A 546 -15.33 -2.21 -29.39
C ILE A 546 -15.81 -0.98 -28.64
N GLU A 547 -15.10 -0.61 -27.57
CA GLU A 547 -15.44 0.53 -26.73
C GLU A 547 -14.22 1.02 -25.90
N ALA A 548 -14.39 2.20 -25.28
CA ALA A 548 -13.46 2.76 -24.32
C ALA A 548 -14.25 3.22 -23.08
N ASN A 549 -13.84 2.74 -21.91
CA ASN A 549 -14.51 3.00 -20.64
C ASN A 549 -13.72 4.04 -19.84
N GLU A 550 -14.40 5.09 -19.34
CA GLU A 550 -13.80 6.21 -18.62
C GLU A 550 -13.50 5.94 -17.14
N ARG A 551 -14.11 4.90 -16.58
CA ARG A 551 -13.86 4.42 -15.22
C ARG A 551 -13.54 2.92 -15.21
N PRO A 552 -12.34 2.50 -15.69
CA PRO A 552 -11.95 1.09 -15.68
C PRO A 552 -11.76 0.57 -14.25
N GLY A 553 -12.30 -0.62 -13.96
CA GLY A 553 -12.08 -1.30 -12.68
C GLY A 553 -10.63 -1.77 -12.51
N LEU A 554 -9.80 -0.95 -11.86
CA LEU A 554 -8.36 -1.20 -11.73
C LEU A 554 -7.99 -2.43 -10.89
N ALA A 555 -8.84 -2.80 -9.92
CA ALA A 555 -8.68 -3.96 -9.06
C ALA A 555 -8.76 -5.30 -9.82
N ASN A 556 -9.43 -5.32 -10.97
CA ASN A 556 -9.62 -6.54 -11.78
C ASN A 556 -8.36 -6.98 -12.54
N HIS A 557 -7.27 -6.24 -12.40
CA HIS A 557 -6.04 -6.41 -13.17
C HIS A 557 -4.82 -6.78 -12.29
N GLU A 558 -5.04 -7.25 -11.05
CA GLU A 558 -3.96 -7.84 -10.26
C GLU A 558 -3.30 -9.02 -11.02
N PRO A 559 -1.96 -9.19 -10.91
CA PRO A 559 -1.03 -8.49 -10.02
C PRO A 559 -0.43 -7.20 -10.62
N GLN A 560 -0.96 -6.68 -11.73
CA GLN A 560 -0.37 -5.51 -12.38
C GLN A 560 -0.52 -4.25 -11.50
N PRO A 561 0.46 -3.34 -11.49
CA PRO A 561 0.52 -2.21 -10.56
C PRO A 561 -0.39 -1.04 -10.99
N THR A 562 -1.68 -1.31 -11.24
CA THR A 562 -2.65 -0.34 -11.76
C THR A 562 -2.92 0.80 -10.78
N ALA A 563 -3.10 0.50 -9.49
CA ALA A 563 -3.25 1.50 -8.43
C ALA A 563 -2.01 2.40 -8.33
N LYS A 564 -0.82 1.79 -8.34
CA LYS A 564 0.46 2.51 -8.32
C LYS A 564 0.56 3.48 -9.49
N ALA A 565 0.28 3.02 -10.72
CA ALA A 565 0.34 3.83 -11.92
C ALA A 565 -0.71 4.96 -11.93
N PHE A 566 -1.90 4.71 -11.40
CA PHE A 566 -2.92 5.74 -11.25
C PHE A 566 -2.49 6.82 -10.25
N VAL A 567 -1.97 6.45 -9.08
CA VAL A 567 -1.47 7.41 -8.09
C VAL A 567 -0.23 8.15 -8.61
N ASP A 568 0.66 7.51 -9.37
CA ASP A 568 1.78 8.16 -10.07
C ASP A 568 1.28 9.25 -11.05
N PHE A 569 0.21 8.96 -11.79
CA PHE A 569 -0.43 9.91 -12.70
C PHE A 569 -1.06 11.09 -11.95
N LEU A 570 -1.75 10.81 -10.84
CA LEU A 570 -2.36 11.86 -10.03
C LEU A 570 -1.33 12.74 -9.32
N PHE A 571 -0.24 12.16 -8.83
CA PHE A 571 0.81 12.80 -8.04
C PHE A 571 2.20 12.43 -8.58
N PRO A 572 2.66 13.07 -9.67
CA PRO A 572 3.94 12.74 -10.28
C PRO A 572 5.11 13.03 -9.34
N ASN A 573 6.18 12.24 -9.47
CA ASN A 573 7.43 12.33 -8.69
C ASN A 573 7.26 12.10 -7.18
N GLN A 574 6.23 11.37 -6.75
CA GLN A 574 6.06 10.92 -5.36
C GLN A 574 6.49 9.45 -5.25
N PRO A 575 7.75 9.14 -4.88
CA PRO A 575 8.13 7.77 -4.56
C PRO A 575 7.28 7.26 -3.40
N GLY A 576 6.94 5.98 -3.41
CA GLY A 576 6.25 5.37 -2.28
C GLY A 576 7.11 5.42 -1.01
N LEU A 577 6.46 5.36 0.15
CA LEU A 577 7.20 5.25 1.40
C LEU A 577 8.01 3.94 1.38
N PRO A 578 9.27 3.93 1.85
CA PRO A 578 10.04 2.70 2.04
C PRO A 578 9.22 1.69 2.84
N GLN A 579 9.06 0.48 2.31
CA GLN A 579 8.24 -0.55 2.93
C GLN A 579 8.96 -1.21 4.11
N ALA A 580 8.17 -1.76 5.04
CA ALA A 580 8.69 -2.67 6.04
C ALA A 580 9.19 -3.94 5.33
N TRP A 581 10.26 -4.55 5.83
CA TRP A 581 10.81 -5.78 5.27
C TRP A 581 9.75 -6.88 5.32
N THR A 582 9.61 -7.61 4.21
CA THR A 582 8.85 -8.85 4.16
C THR A 582 9.81 -10.02 3.91
N PRO A 583 9.56 -11.22 4.46
CA PRO A 583 10.50 -12.34 4.38
C PRO A 583 10.95 -12.77 2.97
N ASP A 584 10.20 -12.37 1.93
CA ASP A 584 10.45 -12.76 0.54
C ASP A 584 11.44 -11.83 -0.20
N GLU A 585 11.78 -10.67 0.36
CA GLU A 585 12.73 -9.71 -0.23
C GLU A 585 14.13 -9.90 0.35
N VAL A 586 14.79 -11.01 -0.02
CA VAL A 586 16.24 -11.14 0.14
C VAL A 586 16.90 -10.63 -1.14
N GLU A 587 17.32 -9.36 -1.15
CA GLU A 587 18.34 -8.96 -2.13
C GLU A 587 19.65 -9.70 -1.81
N PRO A 588 20.25 -10.39 -2.79
CA PRO A 588 21.56 -11.00 -2.56
C PRO A 588 22.59 -9.90 -2.27
N PRO A 589 23.54 -10.14 -1.36
CA PRO A 589 24.54 -9.14 -1.00
C PRO A 589 25.26 -8.65 -2.24
N ALA A 590 25.41 -7.33 -2.35
CA ALA A 590 26.18 -6.69 -3.40
C ALA A 590 27.57 -7.33 -3.46
N GLN A 591 27.87 -7.97 -4.60
CA GLN A 591 29.20 -8.54 -4.83
C GLN A 591 30.19 -7.37 -4.93
N GLY A 592 31.03 -7.25 -3.91
CA GLY A 592 32.21 -6.38 -3.88
C GLY A 592 33.38 -6.94 -4.69
#